data_AF-A0A3N2G258-F1
#
_entry.id   AF-A0A3N2G258-F1
#
_cell.length_a   1.000
_cell.length_b   1.000
_cell.length_c   1.000
_cell.angle_alpha   90.00
_cell.angle_beta   90.00
_cell.angle_gamma   90.00
#
_symmetry.space_group_name_H-M   'P 1'
#
loop_
_entity.id
_entity.type
_entity.pdbx_description
1 polymer ?
#
loop_
_entity_poly.entity_id
_entity_poly.type
_entity_poly.pdbx_seq_one_letter_code
_entity_poly.pdbx_strand_id
1 'polypeptide(L)'
;MRRAARLGVACTLALTLGACGSPTDLTAETARSLQADVLSVTTAAAGGKWDAVDSGVAATRADLDAALDAGEISTARYREVDAALDRVAAEAEDVQDRAAAAEKAEAAAATAKATATATPTVAPPTSTTKEPAAPPSSTKGKGHDNGKGPKHPPKPKKNK
;
A
#
# COMPACT_ATOMS: atom_id res chain seq x y z
N MET A 1 33.78 -14.60 -8.36
CA MET A 1 33.84 -13.12 -8.19
C MET A 1 32.51 -12.52 -8.62
N ARG A 2 31.60 -12.22 -7.68
CA ARG A 2 30.47 -11.32 -7.90
C ARG A 2 30.24 -10.54 -6.61
N ARG A 3 30.60 -9.26 -6.64
CA ARG A 3 30.44 -8.30 -5.55
C ARG A 3 28.97 -7.93 -5.45
N ALA A 4 28.29 -8.31 -4.37
CA ALA A 4 27.00 -7.75 -4.01
C ALA A 4 27.25 -6.75 -2.87
N ALA A 5 27.48 -5.50 -3.25
CA ALA A 5 27.54 -4.37 -2.34
C ALA A 5 26.12 -4.17 -1.79
N ARG A 6 25.87 -4.66 -0.57
CA ARG A 6 24.76 -4.19 0.25
C ARG A 6 25.21 -2.85 0.83
N LEU A 7 24.79 -1.75 0.21
CA LEU A 7 24.74 -0.46 0.89
C LEU A 7 23.73 -0.61 2.04
N GLY A 8 24.22 -1.01 3.21
CA GLY A 8 23.53 -0.74 4.45
C GLY A 8 23.56 0.76 4.65
N VAL A 9 22.41 1.42 4.48
CA VAL A 9 22.20 2.77 4.97
C VAL A 9 22.29 2.67 6.50
N ALA A 10 23.50 2.87 7.01
CA ALA A 10 23.71 3.11 8.42
C ALA A 10 23.08 4.46 8.74
N CYS A 11 21.85 4.45 9.23
CA CYS A 11 21.30 5.57 9.99
C CYS A 11 22.12 5.69 11.27
N THR A 12 23.31 6.30 11.17
CA THR A 12 24.01 6.86 12.32
C THR A 12 23.20 8.04 12.82
N LEU A 13 22.15 7.74 13.57
CA LEU A 13 21.61 8.64 14.58
C LEU A 13 22.77 8.88 15.56
N ALA A 14 23.52 9.94 15.32
CA ALA A 14 24.45 10.47 16.29
C ALA A 14 23.60 10.98 17.47
N LEU A 15 23.28 10.07 18.40
CA LEU A 15 22.94 10.46 19.76
C LEU A 15 24.20 11.12 20.32
N THR A 16 24.38 12.41 20.08
CA THR A 16 25.25 13.24 20.90
C THR A 16 24.57 13.32 22.25
N LEU A 17 24.80 12.30 23.08
CA LEU A 17 24.54 12.39 24.51
C LEU A 17 25.30 13.62 24.98
N GLY A 18 24.56 14.67 25.32
CA GLY A 18 25.05 15.93 25.87
C GLY A 18 25.62 15.74 27.28
N ALA A 19 26.61 14.88 27.40
CA ALA A 19 27.36 14.64 28.62
C ALA A 19 28.75 15.27 28.46
N CYS A 20 28.82 16.59 28.57
CA CYS A 20 30.02 17.24 29.09
C CYS A 20 29.72 18.69 29.51
N GLY A 21 29.45 18.89 30.80
CA GLY A 21 29.83 20.14 31.46
C GLY A 21 28.77 21.01 32.15
N SER A 22 27.50 20.61 32.22
CA SER A 22 26.47 21.37 32.95
C SER A 22 26.11 20.70 34.29
N PRO A 23 25.71 21.46 35.34
CA PRO A 23 25.01 20.86 36.48
C PRO A 23 23.86 20.01 35.92
N THR A 24 23.73 18.78 36.39
CA THR A 24 22.80 17.82 35.80
C THR A 24 21.37 18.30 35.99
N ASP A 25 20.79 18.89 34.94
CA ASP A 25 19.38 19.27 34.81
C ASP A 25 18.39 18.07 34.85
N LEU A 26 18.93 16.86 35.04
CA LEU A 26 18.22 15.58 35.03
C LEU A 26 18.96 14.59 35.95
N THR A 27 18.26 13.91 36.84
CA THR A 27 18.90 12.87 37.67
C THR A 27 19.29 11.64 36.85
N ALA A 28 20.25 10.87 37.36
CA ALA A 28 20.69 9.63 36.72
C ALA A 28 19.58 8.56 36.67
N GLU A 29 18.61 8.59 37.59
CA GLU A 29 17.48 7.66 37.61
C GLU A 29 16.46 8.01 36.54
N THR A 30 16.01 9.27 36.50
CA THR A 30 15.11 9.78 35.46
C THR A 30 15.70 9.57 34.07
N ALA A 31 17.01 9.78 33.90
CA ALA A 31 17.70 9.53 32.64
C ALA A 31 17.65 8.05 32.21
N ARG A 32 17.76 7.12 33.15
CA ARG A 32 17.66 5.67 32.87
C ARG A 32 16.23 5.27 32.49
N SER A 33 15.23 5.82 33.17
CA SER A 33 13.82 5.59 32.82
C SER A 33 13.53 6.04 31.39
N LEU A 34 13.89 7.28 31.05
CA LEU A 34 13.70 7.84 29.71
C LEU A 34 14.37 6.99 28.61
N GLN A 35 15.56 6.45 28.87
CA GLN A 35 16.23 5.55 27.92
C GLN A 35 15.48 4.23 27.72
N ALA A 36 14.94 3.66 28.79
CA ALA A 36 14.13 2.45 28.73
C ALA A 36 12.82 2.68 27.96
N ASP A 37 12.18 3.83 28.18
CA ASP A 37 10.93 4.19 27.51
C ASP A 37 11.14 4.37 26.00
N VAL A 38 12.20 5.08 25.59
CA VAL A 38 12.56 5.24 24.18
C VAL A 38 12.82 3.88 23.52
N LEU A 39 13.52 2.96 24.21
CA LEU A 39 13.74 1.61 23.69
C LEU A 39 12.42 0.84 23.54
N SER A 40 11.51 0.98 24.50
CA SER A 40 10.19 0.33 24.46
C SER A 40 9.35 0.84 23.29
N VAL A 41 9.23 2.17 23.13
CA VAL A 41 8.48 2.82 22.06
C VAL A 41 9.03 2.44 20.68
N THR A 42 10.36 2.48 20.50
CA THR A 42 10.98 2.12 19.22
C THR A 42 10.80 0.63 18.89
N THR A 43 10.85 -0.25 19.89
CA THR A 43 10.57 -1.68 19.71
C THR A 43 9.11 -1.93 19.34
N ALA A 44 8.18 -1.19 19.94
CA ALA A 44 6.75 -1.26 19.61
C ALA A 44 6.50 -0.79 18.17
N ALA A 45 7.08 0.35 17.77
CA ALA A 45 6.98 0.89 16.41
C ALA A 45 7.55 -0.09 15.37
N ALA A 46 8.72 -0.67 15.63
CA ALA A 46 9.32 -1.68 14.75
C ALA A 46 8.45 -2.95 14.62
N GLY A 47 7.64 -3.25 15.63
CA GLY A 47 6.67 -4.35 15.62
C GLY A 47 5.30 -3.99 15.04
N GLY A 48 5.09 -2.76 14.56
CA GLY A 48 3.79 -2.27 14.07
C GLY A 48 2.72 -2.17 15.16
N LYS A 49 3.13 -2.08 16.44
CA LYS A 49 2.21 -2.03 17.59
C LYS A 49 1.89 -0.58 17.94
N TRP A 50 1.09 0.08 17.11
CA TRP A 50 0.84 1.53 17.22
C TRP A 50 0.16 1.93 18.53
N ASP A 51 -0.81 1.15 19.03
CA ASP A 51 -1.40 1.40 20.35
C ASP A 51 -0.37 1.37 21.50
N ALA A 52 0.67 0.52 21.37
CA ALA A 52 1.76 0.43 22.35
C ALA A 52 2.76 1.61 22.21
N VAL A 53 2.89 2.18 21.02
CA VAL A 53 3.65 3.42 20.80
C VAL A 53 2.94 4.58 21.48
N ASP A 54 1.64 4.76 21.22
CA ASP A 54 0.86 5.86 21.78
C ASP A 54 0.80 5.81 23.32
N SER A 55 0.50 4.63 23.87
CA SER A 55 0.48 4.44 25.32
C SER A 55 1.87 4.60 25.94
N GLY A 56 2.94 4.16 25.26
CA GLY A 56 4.31 4.37 25.69
C GLY A 56 4.68 5.85 25.76
N VAL A 57 4.39 6.62 24.72
CA VAL A 57 4.66 8.08 24.70
C VAL A 57 3.84 8.79 25.77
N ALA A 58 2.57 8.41 25.99
CA ALA A 58 1.75 8.96 27.05
C ALA A 58 2.30 8.65 28.45
N ALA A 59 2.78 7.43 28.69
CA ALA A 59 3.42 7.05 29.93
C ALA A 59 4.71 7.86 30.18
N THR A 60 5.56 8.03 29.17
CA THR A 60 6.77 8.86 29.30
C THR A 60 6.46 10.31 29.67
N ARG A 61 5.36 10.89 29.14
CA ARG A 61 4.92 12.23 29.56
C ARG A 61 4.53 12.26 31.03
N ALA A 62 3.78 11.28 31.50
CA ALA A 62 3.39 11.19 32.91
C ALA A 62 4.61 11.04 33.83
N ASP A 63 5.62 10.27 33.42
CA ASP A 63 6.87 10.12 34.17
C ASP A 63 7.70 11.41 34.19
N LEU A 64 7.69 12.19 33.10
CA LEU A 64 8.30 13.52 33.07
C LEU A 64 7.60 14.53 33.98
N ASP A 65 6.27 14.50 34.02
CA ASP A 65 5.48 15.33 34.94
C ASP A 65 5.82 14.99 36.40
N ALA A 66 5.84 13.70 36.73
CA ALA A 66 6.22 13.22 38.06
C ALA A 66 7.66 13.60 38.44
N ALA A 67 8.61 13.48 37.49
CA ALA A 67 10.00 13.89 37.70
C ALA A 67 10.13 15.41 37.90
N LEU A 68 9.32 16.22 37.21
CA LEU A 68 9.29 17.67 37.39
C LEU A 68 8.76 18.03 38.77
N ASP A 69 7.66 17.41 39.20
CA ASP A 69 7.07 17.60 40.52
C ASP A 69 8.02 17.16 41.65
N ALA A 70 8.81 16.11 41.41
CA ALA A 70 9.84 15.64 42.33
C ALA A 70 11.13 16.49 42.32
N GLY A 71 11.26 17.45 41.39
CA GLY A 71 12.48 18.26 41.23
C GLY A 71 13.67 17.50 40.64
N GLU A 72 13.43 16.36 40.02
CA GLU A 72 14.45 15.50 39.39
C GLU A 72 14.82 15.94 37.97
N ILE A 73 14.03 16.83 37.38
CA ILE A 73 14.28 17.46 36.10
C ILE A 73 14.02 18.96 36.22
N SER A 74 14.87 19.78 35.60
CA SER A 74 14.63 21.23 35.56
C SER A 74 13.47 21.55 34.61
N THR A 75 12.75 22.65 34.86
CA THR A 75 11.63 23.06 34.00
C THR A 75 12.08 23.30 32.55
N ALA A 76 13.28 23.84 32.35
CA ALA A 76 13.84 24.03 31.01
C ALA A 76 14.01 22.68 30.31
N ARG A 77 14.61 21.70 31.00
CA ARG A 77 14.84 20.37 30.45
C ARG A 77 13.54 19.62 30.20
N TYR A 78 12.56 19.74 31.08
CA TYR A 78 11.21 19.21 30.89
C TYR A 78 10.60 19.70 29.58
N ARG A 79 10.62 21.02 29.32
CA ARG A 79 10.04 21.60 28.09
C ARG A 79 10.74 21.12 26.83
N GLU A 80 12.06 20.93 26.88
CA GLU A 80 12.81 20.38 25.76
C GLU A 80 12.43 18.93 25.46
N VAL A 81 12.29 18.09 26.48
CA VAL A 81 11.94 16.67 26.32
C VAL A 81 10.48 16.52 25.89
N ASP A 82 9.56 17.29 26.45
CA ASP A 82 8.15 17.31 26.07
C ASP A 82 7.97 17.68 24.58
N ALA A 83 8.64 18.75 24.12
CA ALA A 83 8.65 19.12 22.71
C ALA A 83 9.30 18.06 21.80
N ALA A 84 10.23 17.24 22.32
CA ALA A 84 10.79 16.12 21.58
C ALA A 84 9.79 14.96 21.49
N LEU A 85 9.02 14.68 22.55
CA LEU A 85 7.96 13.67 22.54
C LEU A 85 6.83 14.03 21.56
N ASP A 86 6.50 15.31 21.42
CA ASP A 86 5.56 15.78 20.39
C ASP A 86 6.03 15.42 18.98
N ARG A 87 7.33 15.61 18.69
CA ARG A 87 7.90 15.23 17.38
C ARG A 87 7.89 13.73 17.17
N VAL A 88 8.20 12.95 18.21
CA VAL A 88 8.16 11.48 18.15
C VAL A 88 6.74 10.98 17.88
N ALA A 89 5.73 11.55 18.53
CA ALA A 89 4.33 11.21 18.29
C ALA A 89 3.93 11.52 16.84
N ALA A 90 4.27 12.71 16.34
CA ALA A 90 3.98 13.08 14.95
C ALA A 90 4.72 12.21 13.93
N GLU A 91 5.98 11.84 14.20
CA GLU A 91 6.74 10.95 13.32
C GLU A 91 6.18 9.52 13.35
N ALA A 92 5.73 9.04 14.51
CA ALA A 92 5.09 7.72 14.62
C ALA A 92 3.79 7.65 13.81
N GLU A 93 2.97 8.70 13.86
CA GLU A 93 1.74 8.81 13.05
C GLU A 93 2.05 8.77 11.55
N ASP A 94 3.04 9.55 11.08
CA ASP A 94 3.47 9.51 9.67
C ASP A 94 3.97 8.13 9.24
N VAL A 95 4.73 7.44 10.10
CA VAL A 95 5.22 6.09 9.82
C VAL A 95 4.05 5.10 9.77
N GLN A 96 3.08 5.20 10.68
CA GLN A 96 1.89 4.36 10.70
C GLN A 96 1.06 4.54 9.42
N ASP A 97 0.84 5.79 8.99
CA ASP A 97 0.11 6.10 7.77
C ASP A 97 0.81 5.54 6.53
N ARG A 98 2.14 5.68 6.45
CA ARG A 98 2.94 5.09 5.37
C ARG A 98 2.87 3.57 5.37
N ALA A 99 2.91 2.93 6.54
CA ALA A 99 2.77 1.48 6.67
C ALA A 99 1.39 1.02 6.16
N ALA A 100 0.32 1.69 6.58
CA ALA A 100 -1.04 1.38 6.12
C ALA A 100 -1.22 1.59 4.61
N ALA A 101 -0.60 2.62 4.03
CA ALA A 101 -0.61 2.85 2.59
C ALA A 101 0.14 1.75 1.81
N ALA A 102 1.28 1.30 2.33
CA ALA A 102 2.06 0.21 1.74
C ALA A 102 1.26 -1.11 1.73
N GLU A 103 0.61 -1.48 2.84
CA GLU A 103 -0.22 -2.68 2.90
C GLU A 103 -1.36 -2.67 1.88
N LYS A 104 -2.05 -1.52 1.72
CA LYS A 104 -3.10 -1.35 0.72
C LYS A 104 -2.56 -1.53 -0.71
N ALA A 105 -1.37 -1.00 -1.00
CA ALA A 105 -0.73 -1.14 -2.31
C ALA A 105 -0.35 -2.59 -2.61
N GLU A 106 0.18 -3.31 -1.63
CA GLU A 106 0.51 -4.74 -1.77
C GLU A 106 -0.74 -5.60 -1.98
N ALA A 107 -1.80 -5.34 -1.22
CA ALA A 107 -3.08 -6.02 -1.39
C ALA A 107 -3.63 -5.81 -2.81
N ALA A 108 -3.64 -4.57 -3.31
CA ALA A 108 -4.11 -4.27 -4.68
C ALA A 108 -3.27 -4.97 -5.77
N ALA A 109 -1.93 -5.03 -5.58
CA ALA A 109 -1.04 -5.73 -6.50
C ALA A 109 -1.28 -7.25 -6.49
N ALA A 110 -1.60 -7.84 -5.34
CA ALA A 110 -1.94 -9.25 -5.23
C ALA A 110 -3.26 -9.57 -5.97
N THR A 111 -4.29 -8.73 -5.84
CA THR A 111 -5.57 -8.90 -6.57
C THR A 111 -5.39 -8.78 -8.08
N ALA A 112 -4.56 -7.84 -8.55
CA ALA A 112 -4.27 -7.67 -9.98
C ALA A 112 -3.52 -8.87 -10.59
N LYS A 113 -2.59 -9.48 -9.85
CA LYS A 113 -1.91 -10.72 -10.28
C LYS A 113 -2.86 -11.93 -10.33
N ALA A 114 -3.80 -12.02 -9.38
CA ALA A 114 -4.79 -13.09 -9.36
C ALA A 114 -5.74 -13.02 -10.58
N THR A 115 -6.19 -11.83 -10.98
CA THR A 115 -7.09 -11.66 -12.14
C THR A 115 -6.37 -11.83 -13.49
N ALA A 116 -5.10 -11.47 -13.60
CA ALA A 116 -4.31 -11.68 -14.83
C ALA A 116 -4.05 -13.16 -15.15
N THR A 117 -4.04 -14.04 -14.14
CA THR A 117 -3.80 -15.48 -14.32
C THR A 117 -5.05 -16.24 -14.76
N ALA A 118 -6.24 -15.64 -14.67
CA ALA A 118 -7.52 -16.25 -15.02
C ALA A 118 -7.97 -15.96 -16.48
N THR A 119 -7.03 -15.84 -17.42
CA THR A 119 -7.40 -15.72 -18.84
C THR A 119 -7.78 -17.12 -19.36
N PRO A 120 -9.05 -17.40 -19.72
CA PRO A 120 -9.42 -18.66 -20.33
C PRO A 120 -8.75 -18.75 -21.70
N THR A 121 -7.97 -19.81 -21.92
CA THR A 121 -7.53 -20.25 -23.25
C THR A 121 -8.78 -20.52 -24.09
N VAL A 122 -9.23 -19.54 -24.85
CA VAL A 122 -10.16 -19.76 -25.96
C VAL A 122 -9.36 -20.51 -27.03
N ALA A 123 -9.71 -21.78 -27.23
CA ALA A 123 -9.18 -22.60 -28.30
C ALA A 123 -9.29 -21.87 -29.65
N PRO A 124 -8.27 -21.95 -30.52
CA PRO A 124 -8.28 -21.23 -31.79
C PRO A 124 -9.45 -21.71 -32.67
N PRO A 125 -10.13 -20.81 -33.41
CA PRO A 125 -11.11 -21.21 -34.41
C PRO A 125 -10.39 -21.99 -35.52
N THR A 126 -10.81 -23.23 -35.73
CA THR A 126 -10.36 -24.05 -36.87
C THR A 126 -10.73 -23.34 -38.18
N SER A 127 -9.72 -22.86 -38.88
CA SER A 127 -9.79 -22.34 -40.24
C SER A 127 -9.99 -23.51 -41.22
N THR A 128 -11.20 -23.70 -41.71
CA THR A 128 -11.43 -24.52 -42.91
C THR A 128 -11.11 -23.71 -44.14
N THR A 129 -9.88 -23.84 -44.61
CA THR A 129 -9.41 -23.45 -45.94
C THR A 129 -10.21 -24.19 -47.01
N LYS A 130 -10.90 -23.46 -47.89
CA LYS A 130 -11.22 -23.95 -49.24
C LYS A 130 -11.19 -22.78 -50.22
N GLU A 131 -10.10 -22.71 -50.96
CA GLU A 131 -9.92 -21.90 -52.17
C GLU A 131 -9.87 -22.86 -53.40
N PRO A 132 -9.84 -22.40 -54.67
CA PRO A 132 -11.01 -22.17 -55.52
C PRO A 132 -11.00 -23.00 -56.83
N ALA A 133 -12.14 -23.16 -57.51
CA ALA A 133 -12.18 -23.50 -58.94
C ALA A 133 -13.40 -22.90 -59.65
N ALA A 134 -13.14 -22.30 -60.82
CA ALA A 134 -14.01 -21.48 -61.65
C ALA A 134 -15.00 -22.32 -62.54
N PRO A 135 -15.95 -21.67 -63.27
CA PRO A 135 -17.18 -22.27 -63.83
C PRO A 135 -16.97 -22.84 -65.25
N PRO A 136 -17.92 -23.63 -65.83
CA PRO A 136 -18.84 -23.01 -66.79
C PRO A 136 -20.22 -23.69 -67.02
N SER A 137 -21.12 -22.85 -67.56
CA SER A 137 -22.10 -23.12 -68.62
C SER A 137 -23.47 -23.76 -68.32
N SER A 138 -24.45 -23.07 -68.90
CA SER A 138 -25.89 -23.31 -69.02
C SER A 138 -26.27 -24.47 -69.94
N THR A 139 -27.33 -25.23 -69.61
CA THR A 139 -28.28 -25.78 -70.60
C THR A 139 -29.59 -26.31 -69.98
N LYS A 140 -30.66 -25.53 -70.17
CA LYS A 140 -32.02 -25.87 -70.66
C LYS A 140 -32.57 -27.31 -70.54
N GLY A 141 -33.75 -27.44 -69.92
CA GLY A 141 -34.76 -28.52 -70.14
C GLY A 141 -35.57 -28.83 -68.87
N LYS A 142 -36.77 -28.25 -68.64
CA LYS A 142 -38.14 -28.61 -69.08
C LYS A 142 -38.85 -29.67 -68.19
N GLY A 143 -39.97 -29.25 -67.58
CA GLY A 143 -40.99 -30.08 -66.89
C GLY A 143 -41.80 -29.22 -65.91
N HIS A 144 -42.87 -28.54 -66.37
CA HIS A 144 -44.30 -28.85 -66.16
C HIS A 144 -44.76 -28.82 -64.69
N ASP A 145 -45.47 -27.76 -64.28
CA ASP A 145 -46.94 -27.68 -64.09
C ASP A 145 -47.36 -28.32 -62.73
N ASN A 146 -48.18 -27.76 -61.83
CA ASN A 146 -49.24 -26.76 -61.85
C ASN A 146 -49.53 -26.33 -60.40
N GLY A 147 -49.95 -25.09 -60.16
CA GLY A 147 -50.40 -24.65 -58.84
C GLY A 147 -50.86 -23.19 -58.79
N LYS A 148 -52.11 -22.94 -59.23
CA LYS A 148 -52.91 -21.72 -59.07
C LYS A 148 -52.67 -21.05 -57.70
N GLY A 149 -52.30 -19.77 -57.64
CA GLY A 149 -53.20 -18.63 -57.78
C GLY A 149 -52.70 -17.44 -56.95
N PRO A 150 -53.23 -16.21 -57.16
CA PRO A 150 -52.44 -14.97 -57.10
C PRO A 150 -52.80 -14.05 -55.93
N LYS A 151 -51.87 -13.16 -55.53
CA LYS A 151 -52.02 -11.68 -55.59
C LYS A 151 -50.92 -10.95 -54.83
N HIS A 152 -50.55 -9.81 -55.40
CA HIS A 152 -49.42 -8.93 -55.11
C HIS A 152 -49.84 -7.80 -54.11
N PRO A 153 -49.01 -6.77 -53.81
CA PRO A 153 -48.57 -6.31 -52.48
C PRO A 153 -49.29 -5.01 -51.98
N PRO A 154 -48.83 -4.32 -50.92
CA PRO A 154 -47.84 -3.24 -51.11
C PRO A 154 -46.81 -3.02 -49.96
N LYS A 155 -45.69 -2.37 -50.31
CA LYS A 155 -44.68 -1.76 -49.40
C LYS A 155 -45.20 -0.40 -48.84
N PRO A 156 -44.35 0.50 -48.31
CA PRO A 156 -43.67 0.56 -47.02
C PRO A 156 -44.12 1.81 -46.21
N LYS A 157 -43.67 1.99 -44.95
CA LYS A 157 -43.55 3.35 -44.38
C LYS A 157 -42.19 3.55 -43.70
N LYS A 158 -41.36 4.34 -44.37
CA LYS A 158 -40.24 5.07 -43.75
C LYS A 158 -40.85 6.16 -42.89
N ASN A 159 -40.52 6.19 -41.61
CA ASN A 159 -40.64 7.41 -40.82
C ASN A 159 -39.24 7.89 -40.46
N LYS A 160 -39.13 9.22 -40.51
CA LYS A 160 -37.94 10.06 -40.57
C LYS A 160 -37.53 10.48 -39.17
#